data_AF-A0A524IIE6-F1
#
_entry.id   AF-A0A524IIE6-F1
#
_cell.length_a   1.000
_cell.length_b   1.000
_cell.length_c   1.000
_cell.angle_alpha   90.00
_cell.angle_beta   90.00
_cell.angle_gamma   90.00
#
_symmetry.space_group_name_H-M   'P 1'
#
loop_
_entity.id
_entity.type
_entity.pdbx_description
1 polymer ?
#
loop_
_entity_poly.entity_id
_entity_poly.type
_entity_poly.pdbx_seq_one_letter_code
_entity_poly.pdbx_strand_id
1 'polypeptide(L)' 'MSFVHLHCHSEYSLLDGANRIDALLDRAVELDMEALAITDHG' A
#
# COMPACT_ATOMS: atom_id res chain seq x y z
N MET A 1 19.00 -0.91 4.47
CA MET A 1 18.31 -2.21 4.33
C MET A 1 17.07 -1.91 3.51
N SER A 2 16.88 -2.55 2.35
CA SER A 2 15.67 -2.32 1.53
C SER A 2 14.49 -3.06 2.14
N PHE A 3 13.30 -2.49 2.03
CA PHE A 3 12.07 -3.06 2.57
C PHE A 3 10.90 -2.72 1.65
N VAL A 4 9.98 -3.68 1.50
CA VAL A 4 8.79 -3.55 0.66
C VAL A 4 7.60 -4.21 1.37
N HIS A 5 6.42 -3.61 1.26
CA HIS A 5 5.18 -4.20 1.75
C HIS A 5 4.59 -5.13 0.69
N LEU A 6 4.41 -6.40 1.05
CA LEU A 6 3.78 -7.41 0.19
C LEU A 6 2.35 -7.76 0.62
N HIS A 7 1.87 -7.16 1.71
CA HIS A 7 0.53 -7.36 2.24
C HIS A 7 0.02 -6.02 2.77
N CYS A 8 -0.83 -5.36 2.00
CA CYS A 8 -1.34 -4.04 2.30
C CYS A 8 -2.73 -3.87 1.71
N HIS A 9 -3.64 -3.28 2.48
CA HIS A 9 -5.02 -3.06 2.08
C HIS A 9 -5.20 -1.61 1.59
N SER A 10 -5.84 -1.45 0.45
CA SER A 10 -6.24 -0.17 -0.12
C SER A 10 -7.66 0.20 0.31
N GLU A 11 -8.13 1.37 -0.13
CA GLU A 11 -9.52 1.83 0.04
C GLU A 11 -10.57 0.91 -0.61
N TYR A 12 -10.16 -0.07 -1.43
CA TYR A 12 -11.06 -1.10 -1.97
C TYR A 12 -11.38 -2.22 -0.98
N SER A 13 -10.64 -2.37 0.12
CA SER A 13 -11.07 -3.17 1.27
C SER A 13 -12.19 -2.43 2.00
N LEU A 14 -13.44 -2.60 1.58
CA LEU A 14 -14.55 -1.68 1.95
C LEU A 14 -14.84 -1.55 3.46
N LEU A 15 -14.48 -2.54 4.26
CA LEU A 15 -14.80 -2.57 5.69
C LEU A 15 -13.71 -1.94 6.57
N ASP A 16 -12.45 -1.98 6.14
CA ASP A 16 -11.27 -1.67 6.97
C ASP A 16 -10.08 -1.06 6.19
N GLY A 17 -10.18 -0.98 4.87
CA GLY A 17 -9.23 -0.32 3.99
C GLY A 17 -9.27 1.20 4.11
N ALA A 18 -8.24 1.78 4.71
CA ALA A 18 -8.14 3.23 4.89
C ALA A 18 -7.17 3.92 3.91
N ASN A 19 -6.37 3.14 3.17
CA ASN A 19 -5.29 3.69 2.36
C ASN A 19 -5.75 4.00 0.93
N ARG A 20 -5.81 5.30 0.57
CA ARG A 20 -6.02 5.68 -0.83
C ARG A 20 -4.80 5.34 -1.66
N ILE A 21 -5.01 4.83 -2.88
CA ILE A 21 -3.90 4.33 -3.71
C ILE A 21 -2.86 5.42 -3.99
N ASP A 22 -3.29 6.61 -4.41
CA ASP A 22 -2.37 7.70 -4.76
C ASP A 22 -1.48 8.10 -3.57
N ALA A 23 -2.06 8.30 -2.38
CA ALA A 23 -1.33 8.65 -1.17
C ALA A 23 -0.38 7.53 -0.71
N LEU A 24 -0.77 6.27 -0.92
CA LEU A 24 0.06 5.11 -0.58
C LEU A 24 1.28 5.00 -1.52
N LEU A 25 1.11 5.31 -2.81
CA LEU A 25 2.20 5.36 -3.78
C LEU A 25 3.19 6.49 -3.47
N ASP A 26 2.69 7.71 -3.20
CA ASP A 26 3.53 8.84 -2.78
C ASP A 26 4.37 8.46 -1.56
N ARG A 27 3.75 7.81 -0.58
CA ARG A 27 4.44 7.37 0.64
C ARG A 27 5.49 6.29 0.38
N ALA A 28 5.24 5.35 -0.53
CA ALA A 28 6.20 4.33 -0.91
C ALA A 28 7.45 4.94 -1.57
N VAL A 29 7.25 5.94 -2.44
CA VAL A 29 8.34 6.69 -3.08
C VAL A 29 9.15 7.49 -2.06
N GLU A 30 8.49 8.20 -1.14
CA GLU A 30 9.16 8.94 -0.05
C GLU A 30 10.05 8.06 0.84
N LEU A 31 9.72 6.77 0.95
CA LEU A 31 10.41 5.80 1.78
C LEU A 31 11.44 4.97 1.00
N ASP A 32 11.72 5.32 -0.26
CA ASP A 32 12.61 4.56 -1.16
C ASP A 32 12.22 3.07 -1.27
N MET A 33 10.91 2.77 -1.22
CA MET A 33 10.41 1.41 -1.46
C MET A 33 10.33 1.15 -2.96
N GLU A 34 11.15 0.23 -3.48
CA GLU A 34 11.19 -0.11 -4.92
C GLU A 34 9.89 -0.77 -5.42
N ALA A 35 9.09 -1.36 -4.53
CA ALA A 35 7.85 -2.04 -4.86
C ALA A 35 6.84 -2.03 -3.69
N LEU A 36 5.58 -2.25 -4.03
CA LEU A 36 4.46 -2.36 -3.10
C LEU A 36 3.41 -3.32 -3.68
N ALA A 37 2.85 -4.21 -2.87
CA ALA A 37 1.72 -5.04 -3.26
C ALA A 37 0.45 -4.61 -2.51
N ILE A 38 -0.67 -4.63 -3.25
CA ILE A 38 -2.02 -4.46 -2.70
C ILE A 38 -2.68 -5.83 -2.62
N THR A 39 -3.20 -6.16 -1.45
CA THR A 39 -3.85 -7.44 -1.12
C THR A 39 -5.17 -7.17 -0.40
N ASP A 40 -6.14 -6.61 -1.12
CA ASP A 40 -7.42 -6.25 -0.55
C ASP A 40 -8.25 -7.44 -0.06
N HIS A 41 -9.17 -7.17 0.87
CA HIS A 41 -10.23 -8.11 1.22
C HIS A 41 -11.19 -8.26 0.04
N GLY A 42 -11.43 -9.51 -0.37
CA GLY A 42 -12.23 -9.85 -1.56
C GLY A 42 -13.68 -9.40 -1.49
#